data_AF-A0A285BFS3-F1
#
_entry.id   AF-A0A285BFS3-F1
#
_cell.length_a   1.000
_cell.length_b   1.000
_cell.length_c   1.000
_cell.angle_alpha   90.00
_cell.angle_beta   90.00
_cell.angle_gamma   90.00
#
_symmetry.space_group_name_H-M   'P 1'
#
loop_
_entity.id
_entity.type
_entity.pdbx_description
1 polymer ?
#
loop_
_entity_poly.entity_id
_entity_poly.type
_entity_poly.pdbx_seq_one_letter_code
_entity_poly.pdbx_strand_id
1 'polypeptide(L)'
;MNTTPTSSRLHIALFGRRNAGKSSIINALTNQNIAIVSEIAGTTTDPVQKAMEILPIGPVVIIDTAGLDDTGELGELRIKKTYEVLNRTDLALLVIDGTIGPSKFEEEILEKIREKNIPVVGVINKRDLTNYDENEKADWERKLKLELVETSTESGYGIDELKRQIIKKAPYDERELSIISDLINPGDFVVLVVPIDKAAPKGRLILPQQQVIRDVIENDAIAIVTKEYELKETIENLNKKPTLLITDSQAFLKVSADTPKDIPLTSFSILFARYKGDLDEMTRGLKALERLKPGDKVLIAEGCTHHRQSDDIGKVKIPRWIRQIVGGDIQFDYASGMTFPDNLEKYKLIVHCGGCMLNRREMMYRISYAKGKNVPIVNYGLLIAYVQGILPRAIEMFPSARLIYKEGQGE
;
A
#
# COMPACT_ATOMS: atom_id res chain seq x y z
N MET A 1 17.06 13.84 3.59
CA MET A 1 16.59 13.36 2.27
C MET A 1 16.02 11.92 2.30
N ASN A 2 15.61 11.36 3.46
CA ASN A 2 14.97 10.04 3.60
C ASN A 2 13.46 10.13 3.95
N THR A 3 12.75 11.18 3.52
CA THR A 3 11.50 11.62 4.16
C THR A 3 10.22 10.92 3.70
N THR A 4 10.20 10.32 2.49
CA THR A 4 9.01 9.61 1.99
C THR A 4 9.16 8.09 2.19
N PRO A 5 8.27 7.43 2.94
CA PRO A 5 8.29 5.97 3.12
C PRO A 5 8.13 5.24 1.79
N THR A 6 8.80 4.10 1.61
CA THR A 6 8.68 3.24 0.41
C THR A 6 7.22 2.92 0.05
N SER A 7 6.36 2.81 1.05
CA SER A 7 4.92 2.52 0.90
C SER A 7 4.07 3.71 0.44
N SER A 8 4.65 4.90 0.34
CA SER A 8 4.04 6.13 -0.19
C SER A 8 4.77 6.63 -1.45
N ARG A 9 5.66 5.81 -2.03
CA ARG A 9 6.34 6.11 -3.29
C ARG A 9 5.66 5.38 -4.44
N LEU A 10 5.77 5.94 -5.64
CA LEU A 10 5.35 5.28 -6.87
C LEU A 10 6.27 4.09 -7.17
N HIS A 11 5.70 2.90 -7.38
CA HIS A 11 6.44 1.68 -7.65
C HIS A 11 6.55 1.43 -9.15
N ILE A 12 7.76 1.52 -9.68
CA ILE A 12 8.07 1.27 -11.09
C ILE A 12 8.76 -0.09 -11.18
N ALA A 13 8.15 -1.06 -11.84
CA ALA A 13 8.73 -2.41 -11.95
C ALA A 13 9.15 -2.74 -13.38
N LEU A 14 10.33 -3.34 -13.52
CA LEU A 14 10.84 -3.81 -14.81
C LEU A 14 10.47 -5.27 -14.99
N PHE A 15 9.88 -5.61 -16.15
CA PHE A 15 9.49 -6.96 -16.54
C PHE A 15 10.15 -7.32 -17.86
N GLY A 16 10.47 -8.60 -18.05
CA GLY A 16 11.10 -9.08 -19.27
C GLY A 16 11.95 -10.31 -19.00
N ARG A 17 12.36 -10.98 -20.07
CA ARG A 17 13.19 -12.19 -20.00
C ARG A 17 14.52 -11.99 -19.26
N ARG A 18 15.13 -13.10 -18.87
CA ARG A 18 16.49 -13.10 -18.32
C ARG A 18 17.44 -12.50 -19.37
N ASN A 19 18.44 -11.76 -18.89
CA ASN A 19 19.45 -11.12 -19.73
C ASN A 19 18.94 -10.04 -20.70
N ALA A 20 17.66 -9.65 -20.68
CA ALA A 20 17.15 -8.49 -21.44
C ALA A 20 17.77 -7.14 -21.01
N GLY A 21 18.54 -7.13 -19.90
CA GLY A 21 19.26 -5.96 -19.41
C GLY A 21 18.47 -5.07 -18.46
N LYS A 22 17.49 -5.62 -17.75
CA LYS A 22 16.70 -4.92 -16.71
C LYS A 22 17.58 -4.20 -15.69
N SER A 23 18.47 -4.92 -15.02
CA SER A 23 19.39 -4.33 -14.03
C SER A 23 20.30 -3.27 -14.63
N SER A 24 20.72 -3.43 -15.89
CA SER A 24 21.51 -2.43 -16.62
C SER A 24 20.72 -1.15 -16.89
N ILE A 25 19.44 -1.28 -17.27
CA ILE A 25 18.54 -0.12 -17.43
C ILE A 25 18.38 0.61 -16.11
N ILE A 26 18.19 -0.11 -15.00
CA ILE A 26 18.08 0.52 -13.67
C ILE A 26 19.33 1.34 -13.37
N ASN A 27 20.51 0.76 -13.59
CA ASN A 27 21.77 1.45 -13.34
C ASN A 27 21.98 2.65 -14.28
N ALA A 28 21.59 2.53 -15.55
CA ALA A 28 21.67 3.63 -16.52
C ALA A 28 20.71 4.77 -16.17
N LEU A 29 19.50 4.46 -15.70
CA LEU A 29 18.57 5.45 -15.17
C LEU A 29 19.17 6.16 -13.95
N THR A 30 19.83 5.44 -13.03
CA THR A 30 20.43 6.03 -11.83
C THR A 30 21.69 6.85 -12.08
N ASN A 31 22.49 6.50 -13.10
CA ASN A 31 23.76 7.21 -13.40
C ASN A 31 23.57 8.57 -14.10
N GLN A 32 22.33 8.95 -14.39
CA GLN A 32 21.98 10.18 -15.10
C GLN A 32 21.14 11.06 -14.17
N ASN A 33 21.65 12.18 -13.64
CA ASN A 33 20.93 13.23 -12.86
C ASN A 33 19.75 12.75 -11.96
N ILE A 34 19.81 11.54 -11.40
CA ILE A 34 18.78 10.94 -10.54
C ILE A 34 19.47 10.61 -9.22
N ALA A 35 18.99 11.22 -8.12
CA ALA A 35 19.60 11.02 -6.81
C ALA A 35 19.22 9.64 -6.26
N ILE A 36 20.21 8.75 -6.09
CA ILE A 36 20.02 7.49 -5.37
C ILE A 36 19.92 7.80 -3.88
N VAL A 37 18.87 7.30 -3.24
CA VAL A 37 18.60 7.59 -1.82
C VAL A 37 18.94 6.41 -0.91
N SER A 38 18.73 5.17 -1.37
CA SER A 38 19.16 3.94 -0.67
C SER A 38 18.89 2.67 -1.48
N GLU A 39 19.65 1.60 -1.18
CA GLU A 39 19.37 0.23 -1.64
C GLU A 39 18.73 -0.58 -0.51
N ILE A 40 17.67 -1.33 -0.82
CA ILE A 40 17.04 -2.28 0.11
C ILE A 40 17.21 -3.67 -0.49
N ALA A 41 18.16 -4.45 0.05
CA ALA A 41 18.40 -5.81 -0.39
C ALA A 41 17.21 -6.72 -0.03
N GLY A 42 16.63 -7.37 -1.05
CA GLY A 42 15.69 -8.48 -0.86
C GLY A 42 16.43 -9.77 -0.46
N THR A 43 15.69 -10.82 -0.12
CA THR A 43 16.27 -12.17 -0.01
C THR A 43 16.68 -12.70 -1.40
N THR A 44 17.39 -13.83 -1.48
CA THR A 44 17.88 -14.44 -2.74
C THR A 44 16.79 -14.72 -3.79
N THR A 45 15.51 -14.62 -3.40
CA THR A 45 14.37 -14.78 -4.29
C THR A 45 13.47 -13.55 -4.37
N ASP A 46 13.68 -12.52 -3.54
CA ASP A 46 12.84 -11.31 -3.55
C ASP A 46 13.37 -10.27 -4.55
N PRO A 47 12.50 -9.52 -5.22
CA PRO A 47 12.89 -8.43 -6.10
C PRO A 47 13.77 -7.40 -5.37
N VAL A 48 14.82 -6.93 -6.04
CA VAL A 48 15.68 -5.86 -5.51
C VAL A 48 14.95 -4.53 -5.65
N GLN A 49 14.93 -3.72 -4.58
CA GLN A 49 14.28 -2.42 -4.58
C GLN A 49 15.31 -1.30 -4.46
N LYS A 50 15.24 -0.32 -5.36
CA LYS A 50 16.08 0.88 -5.33
C LYS A 50 15.22 2.12 -5.15
N ALA A 51 15.48 2.86 -4.08
CA ALA A 51 14.81 4.11 -3.76
C ALA A 51 15.54 5.28 -4.43
N MET A 52 14.81 6.07 -5.23
CA MET A 52 15.36 7.23 -5.95
C MET A 52 14.31 8.33 -6.17
N GLU A 53 14.72 9.43 -6.77
CA GLU A 53 13.86 10.57 -7.10
C GLU A 53 13.91 10.87 -8.60
N ILE A 54 12.76 10.93 -9.26
CA ILE A 54 12.63 11.26 -10.69
C ILE A 54 11.87 12.58 -10.80
N LEU A 55 12.52 13.66 -11.20
CA LEU A 55 11.83 14.93 -11.44
C LEU A 55 11.04 14.86 -12.78
N PRO A 56 9.79 15.34 -12.84
CA PRO A 56 8.99 15.98 -11.80
C PRO A 56 8.10 15.02 -10.97
N ILE A 57 8.18 13.70 -11.17
CA ILE A 57 7.36 12.69 -10.48
C ILE A 57 7.57 12.69 -8.96
N GLY A 58 8.79 12.98 -8.50
CA GLY A 58 9.18 12.92 -7.08
C GLY A 58 9.75 11.54 -6.68
N PRO A 59 9.57 11.10 -5.43
CA PRO A 59 10.21 9.90 -4.90
C PRO A 59 9.56 8.62 -5.42
N VAL A 60 10.37 7.74 -6.01
CA VAL A 60 9.95 6.46 -6.59
C VAL A 60 10.71 5.28 -5.98
N VAL A 61 10.19 4.08 -6.24
CA VAL A 61 10.87 2.80 -5.99
C VAL A 61 10.95 2.06 -7.30
N ILE A 62 12.17 1.78 -7.75
CA ILE A 62 12.41 0.90 -8.88
C ILE A 62 12.53 -0.54 -8.37
N ILE A 63 11.74 -1.44 -8.95
CA ILE A 63 11.69 -2.86 -8.59
C ILE A 63 12.28 -3.67 -9.75
N ASP A 64 13.41 -4.33 -9.48
CA ASP A 64 14.02 -5.28 -10.42
C ASP A 64 13.39 -6.67 -10.23
N THR A 65 12.60 -7.11 -11.21
CA THR A 65 12.07 -8.48 -11.20
C THR A 65 13.17 -9.44 -11.68
N ALA A 66 13.34 -10.59 -11.01
CA ALA A 66 14.23 -11.63 -11.52
C ALA A 66 13.80 -12.03 -12.95
N GLY A 67 14.74 -12.41 -13.83
CA GLY A 67 14.40 -12.93 -15.17
C GLY A 67 13.49 -14.16 -15.12
N LEU A 68 12.54 -14.26 -16.06
CA LEU A 68 11.29 -15.02 -15.91
C LEU A 68 11.07 -16.18 -16.91
N ASP A 69 12.05 -16.48 -17.76
CA ASP A 69 11.94 -17.50 -18.82
C ASP A 69 12.55 -18.87 -18.47
N ASP A 70 12.86 -19.14 -17.20
CA ASP A 70 13.36 -20.45 -16.77
C ASP A 70 12.21 -21.47 -16.67
N THR A 71 12.33 -22.64 -17.30
CA THR A 71 11.39 -23.77 -17.17
C THR A 71 11.83 -24.71 -16.04
N GLY A 72 11.02 -24.85 -14.98
CA GLY A 72 11.26 -25.75 -13.82
C GLY A 72 10.57 -25.24 -12.53
N GLU A 73 10.67 -25.97 -11.41
CA GLU A 73 10.07 -25.57 -10.11
C GLU A 73 10.53 -24.17 -9.64
N LEU A 74 11.80 -23.83 -9.88
CA LEU A 74 12.36 -22.50 -9.63
C LEU A 74 11.77 -21.42 -10.56
N GLY A 75 11.34 -21.81 -11.76
CA GLY A 75 10.66 -20.96 -12.73
C GLY A 75 9.24 -20.61 -12.30
N GLU A 76 8.46 -21.59 -11.85
CA GLU A 76 7.09 -21.38 -11.35
C GLU A 76 7.06 -20.42 -10.14
N LEU A 77 8.00 -20.58 -9.21
CA LEU A 77 8.12 -19.69 -8.05
C LEU A 77 8.44 -18.25 -8.47
N ARG A 78 9.30 -18.06 -9.49
CA ARG A 78 9.64 -16.73 -10.02
C ARG A 78 8.46 -16.09 -10.76
N ILE A 79 7.71 -16.86 -11.54
CA ILE A 79 6.48 -16.41 -12.19
C ILE A 79 5.47 -15.94 -11.13
N LYS A 80 5.25 -16.72 -10.06
CA LYS A 80 4.38 -16.33 -8.94
C LYS A 80 4.83 -15.00 -8.33
N LYS A 81 6.11 -14.85 -8.02
CA LYS A 81 6.66 -13.59 -7.47
C LYS A 81 6.53 -12.40 -8.42
N THR A 82 6.61 -12.60 -9.72
CA THR A 82 6.36 -11.53 -10.69
C THR A 82 4.92 -11.06 -10.66
N TYR A 83 3.98 -12.00 -10.61
CA TYR A 83 2.57 -11.64 -10.47
C TYR A 83 2.30 -10.93 -9.14
N GLU A 84 3.02 -11.27 -8.08
CA GLU A 84 2.98 -10.53 -6.81
C GLU A 84 3.51 -9.09 -6.97
N VAL A 85 4.60 -8.88 -7.71
CA VAL A 85 5.12 -7.54 -8.01
C VAL A 85 4.11 -6.70 -8.79
N LEU A 86 3.41 -7.28 -9.76
CA LEU A 86 2.36 -6.56 -10.51
C LEU A 86 1.28 -5.99 -9.58
N ASN A 87 0.94 -6.68 -8.49
CA ASN A 87 -0.11 -6.23 -7.57
C ASN A 87 0.22 -4.91 -6.86
N ARG A 88 1.50 -4.54 -6.81
CA ARG A 88 1.99 -3.29 -6.22
C ARG A 88 2.66 -2.36 -7.23
N THR A 89 2.64 -2.68 -8.52
CA THR A 89 3.33 -1.88 -9.56
C THR A 89 2.42 -0.77 -10.07
N ASP A 90 2.85 0.48 -9.93
CA ASP A 90 2.13 1.65 -10.43
C ASP A 90 2.45 1.95 -11.90
N LEU A 91 3.66 1.62 -12.35
CA LEU A 91 4.10 1.74 -13.75
C LEU A 91 5.00 0.55 -14.12
N ALA A 92 4.72 -0.10 -15.24
CA ALA A 92 5.52 -1.22 -15.74
C ALA A 92 6.46 -0.80 -16.87
N LEU A 93 7.72 -1.27 -16.83
CA LEU A 93 8.64 -1.21 -17.96
C LEU A 93 8.78 -2.60 -18.55
N LEU A 94 8.32 -2.81 -19.78
CA LEU A 94 8.47 -4.07 -20.50
C LEU A 94 9.78 -4.02 -21.30
N VAL A 95 10.80 -4.73 -20.82
CA VAL A 95 12.15 -4.75 -21.40
C VAL A 95 12.31 -5.95 -22.32
N ILE A 96 12.57 -5.65 -23.59
CA ILE A 96 12.77 -6.58 -24.70
C ILE A 96 14.26 -6.60 -25.04
N ASP A 97 14.83 -7.78 -25.22
CA ASP A 97 16.18 -7.92 -25.78
C ASP A 97 16.13 -7.69 -27.28
N GLY A 98 16.71 -6.58 -27.78
CA GLY A 98 16.69 -6.25 -29.19
C GLY A 98 17.43 -7.25 -30.09
N THR A 99 18.28 -8.11 -29.54
CA THR A 99 19.00 -9.14 -30.32
C THR A 99 18.12 -10.34 -30.67
N ILE A 100 16.97 -10.47 -30.01
CA ILE A 100 16.05 -11.60 -30.15
C ILE A 100 14.65 -11.12 -30.55
N GLY A 101 14.24 -9.93 -30.10
CA GLY A 101 12.89 -9.42 -30.24
C GLY A 101 11.90 -9.98 -29.21
N PRO A 102 10.63 -9.57 -29.25
CA PRO A 102 9.62 -9.99 -28.31
C PRO A 102 9.18 -11.44 -28.55
N SER A 103 9.04 -12.20 -27.46
CA SER A 103 8.55 -13.57 -27.46
C SER A 103 7.14 -13.67 -26.86
N LYS A 104 6.61 -14.90 -26.80
CA LYS A 104 5.34 -15.18 -26.10
C LYS A 104 5.37 -14.70 -24.65
N PHE A 105 6.54 -14.72 -24.01
CA PHE A 105 6.70 -14.24 -22.65
C PHE A 105 6.31 -12.76 -22.50
N GLU A 106 6.83 -11.90 -23.40
CA GLU A 106 6.52 -10.47 -23.41
C GLU A 106 5.04 -10.21 -23.71
N GLU A 107 4.42 -11.03 -24.55
CA GLU A 107 2.98 -10.97 -24.85
C GLU A 107 2.13 -11.28 -23.61
N GLU A 108 2.41 -12.41 -22.95
CA GLU A 108 1.67 -12.88 -21.77
C GLU A 108 1.79 -11.90 -20.58
N ILE A 109 2.99 -11.40 -20.30
CA ILE A 109 3.17 -10.44 -19.20
C ILE A 109 2.50 -9.10 -19.53
N LEU A 110 2.51 -8.66 -20.79
CA LEU A 110 1.85 -7.44 -21.23
C LEU A 110 0.33 -7.54 -21.10
N GLU A 111 -0.25 -8.69 -21.43
CA GLU A 111 -1.67 -8.95 -21.19
C GLU A 111 -2.01 -8.84 -19.70
N LYS A 112 -1.20 -9.43 -18.82
CA LYS A 112 -1.41 -9.38 -17.36
C LYS A 112 -1.25 -7.98 -16.78
N ILE A 113 -0.33 -7.18 -17.32
CA ILE A 113 -0.17 -5.75 -17.00
C ILE A 113 -1.44 -4.97 -17.40
N ARG A 114 -1.99 -5.24 -18.60
CA ARG A 114 -3.21 -4.61 -19.11
C ARG A 114 -4.46 -5.01 -18.32
N GLU A 115 -4.62 -6.29 -17.97
CA GLU A 115 -5.71 -6.78 -17.11
C GLU A 115 -5.77 -6.03 -15.76
N LYS A 116 -4.62 -5.58 -15.26
CA LYS A 116 -4.51 -4.83 -14.00
C LYS A 116 -4.58 -3.32 -14.17
N ASN A 117 -4.81 -2.81 -15.38
CA ASN A 117 -4.80 -1.38 -15.70
C ASN A 117 -3.51 -0.69 -15.21
N ILE A 118 -2.36 -1.33 -15.43
CA ILE A 118 -1.04 -0.75 -15.13
C ILE A 118 -0.54 -0.05 -16.41
N PRO A 119 -0.24 1.27 -16.38
CA PRO A 119 0.45 1.93 -17.48
C PRO A 119 1.78 1.23 -17.80
N VAL A 120 2.12 1.14 -19.08
CA VAL A 120 3.30 0.40 -19.55
C VAL A 120 4.13 1.19 -20.54
N VAL A 121 5.44 1.21 -20.32
CA VAL A 121 6.45 1.69 -21.28
C VAL A 121 7.16 0.47 -21.85
N GLY A 122 7.17 0.32 -23.17
CA GLY A 122 7.95 -0.72 -23.83
C GLY A 122 9.35 -0.23 -24.14
N VAL A 123 10.35 -1.08 -23.92
CA VAL A 123 11.77 -0.77 -24.07
C VAL A 123 12.45 -1.88 -24.85
N ILE A 124 13.09 -1.57 -25.98
CA ILE A 124 14.01 -2.47 -26.67
C ILE A 124 15.41 -2.10 -26.23
N ASN A 125 16.07 -3.00 -25.51
CA ASN A 125 17.42 -2.76 -25.02
C ASN A 125 18.49 -3.43 -25.90
N LYS A 126 19.75 -3.03 -25.69
CA LYS A 126 20.94 -3.50 -26.44
C LYS A 126 20.97 -3.07 -27.90
N ARG A 127 20.46 -1.87 -28.22
CA ARG A 127 20.43 -1.36 -29.60
C ARG A 127 21.80 -1.41 -30.30
N ASP A 128 22.88 -1.24 -29.54
CA ASP A 128 24.28 -1.32 -29.98
C ASP A 128 24.70 -2.69 -30.53
N LEU A 129 24.02 -3.77 -30.15
CA LEU A 129 24.33 -5.15 -30.54
C LEU A 129 23.42 -5.67 -31.67
N THR A 130 22.60 -4.80 -32.26
CA THR A 130 21.47 -5.22 -33.11
C THR A 130 21.50 -4.55 -34.47
N ASN A 131 21.03 -5.28 -35.48
CA ASN A 131 20.87 -4.77 -36.85
C ASN A 131 19.42 -4.84 -37.34
N TYR A 132 18.44 -4.96 -36.43
CA TYR A 132 17.03 -4.95 -36.84
C TYR A 132 16.66 -3.59 -37.46
N ASP A 133 15.84 -3.63 -38.50
CA ASP A 133 15.43 -2.44 -39.25
C ASP A 133 14.15 -1.80 -38.68
N GLU A 134 13.72 -0.67 -39.27
CA GLU A 134 12.49 0.02 -38.86
C GLU A 134 11.23 -0.83 -39.08
N ASN A 135 11.23 -1.75 -40.05
CA ASN A 135 10.08 -2.62 -40.33
C ASN A 135 9.94 -3.68 -39.23
N GLU A 136 11.05 -4.30 -38.81
CA GLU A 136 11.05 -5.26 -37.71
C GLU A 136 10.58 -4.62 -36.40
N LYS A 137 11.03 -3.40 -36.11
CA LYS A 137 10.51 -2.62 -34.97
C LYS A 137 9.01 -2.38 -35.08
N ALA A 138 8.53 -1.90 -36.24
CA ALA A 138 7.12 -1.63 -36.46
C ALA A 138 6.25 -2.88 -36.32
N ASP A 139 6.76 -4.05 -36.72
CA ASP A 139 6.10 -5.33 -36.54
C ASP A 139 6.01 -5.72 -35.06
N TRP A 140 7.08 -5.50 -34.28
CA TRP A 140 7.06 -5.71 -32.83
C TRP A 140 6.07 -4.78 -32.12
N GLU A 141 6.05 -3.50 -32.48
CA GLU A 141 5.11 -2.52 -31.94
C GLU A 141 3.66 -2.89 -32.25
N ARG A 142 3.39 -3.34 -33.49
CA ARG A 142 2.06 -3.80 -33.91
C ARG A 142 1.63 -5.07 -33.16
N LYS A 143 2.55 -6.02 -33.01
CA LYS A 143 2.32 -7.28 -32.30
C LYS A 143 1.98 -7.02 -30.84
N LEU A 144 2.75 -6.17 -30.17
CA LEU A 144 2.51 -5.82 -28.76
C LEU A 144 1.42 -4.77 -28.59
N LYS A 145 1.05 -4.03 -29.64
CA LYS A 145 0.20 -2.83 -29.60
C LYS A 145 0.75 -1.81 -28.60
N LEU A 146 2.06 -1.59 -28.66
CA LEU A 146 2.80 -0.80 -27.70
C LEU A 146 3.97 -0.12 -28.41
N GLU A 147 4.09 1.20 -28.25
CA GLU A 147 5.26 1.97 -28.70
C GLU A 147 6.51 1.54 -27.92
N LEU A 148 7.62 1.34 -28.64
CA LEU A 148 8.87 0.81 -28.09
C LEU A 148 9.99 1.84 -28.16
N VAL A 149 10.54 2.19 -26.99
CA VAL A 149 11.72 3.05 -26.86
C VAL A 149 12.97 2.20 -27.04
N GLU A 150 13.87 2.60 -27.94
CA GLU A 150 15.14 1.92 -28.15
C GLU A 150 16.20 2.46 -27.20
N THR A 151 16.92 1.56 -26.52
CA THR A 151 17.98 1.92 -25.58
C THR A 151 19.25 1.10 -25.77
N SER A 152 20.39 1.71 -25.46
CA SER A 152 21.66 1.02 -25.23
C SER A 152 22.22 1.52 -23.91
N THR A 153 22.28 0.64 -22.91
CA THR A 153 22.81 1.00 -21.58
C THR A 153 24.32 1.22 -21.59
N GLU A 154 25.04 0.63 -22.56
CA GLU A 154 26.50 0.78 -22.73
C GLU A 154 26.85 2.17 -23.27
N SER A 155 26.15 2.61 -24.32
CA SER A 155 26.38 3.94 -24.94
C SER A 155 25.57 5.07 -24.31
N GLY A 156 24.56 4.75 -23.50
CA GLY A 156 23.59 5.72 -22.97
C GLY A 156 22.51 6.15 -23.96
N TYR A 157 22.51 5.61 -25.20
CA TYR A 157 21.51 5.92 -26.21
C TYR A 157 20.09 5.63 -25.71
N GLY A 158 19.16 6.57 -25.96
CA GLY A 158 17.73 6.42 -25.68
C GLY A 158 17.31 6.48 -24.22
N ILE A 159 18.25 6.59 -23.27
CA ILE A 159 17.93 6.63 -21.83
C ILE A 159 17.11 7.88 -21.45
N ASP A 160 17.40 9.03 -22.05
CA ASP A 160 16.63 10.25 -21.81
C ASP A 160 15.21 10.18 -22.39
N GLU A 161 15.03 9.51 -23.53
CA GLU A 161 13.70 9.26 -24.08
C GLU A 161 12.91 8.30 -23.19
N LEU A 162 13.56 7.24 -22.70
CA LEU A 162 12.95 6.33 -21.73
C LEU A 162 12.47 7.09 -20.49
N LYS A 163 13.28 8.02 -19.95
CA LYS A 163 12.85 8.87 -18.83
C LYS A 163 11.64 9.73 -19.17
N ARG A 164 11.61 10.35 -20.36
CA ARG A 164 10.45 11.14 -20.80
C ARG A 164 9.18 10.29 -20.87
N GLN A 165 9.27 9.07 -21.40
CA GLN A 165 8.13 8.15 -21.45
C GLN A 165 7.70 7.67 -20.06
N ILE A 166 8.64 7.44 -19.14
CA ILE A 166 8.35 7.15 -17.73
C ILE A 166 7.57 8.31 -17.12
N ILE A 167 8.05 9.55 -17.27
CA ILE A 167 7.37 10.76 -16.74
C ILE A 167 5.99 10.92 -17.35
N LYS A 168 5.86 10.72 -18.67
CA LYS A 168 4.59 10.86 -19.39
C LYS A 168 3.54 9.83 -18.97
N LYS A 169 3.95 8.59 -18.67
CA LYS A 169 3.04 7.47 -18.36
C LYS A 169 2.91 7.18 -16.87
N ALA A 170 3.80 7.70 -16.03
CA ALA A 170 3.66 7.59 -14.59
C ALA A 170 2.28 8.16 -14.20
N PRO A 171 1.49 7.43 -13.41
CA PRO A 171 0.25 7.98 -12.86
C PRO A 171 0.61 9.20 -12.00
N TYR A 172 0.49 10.38 -12.58
CA TYR A 172 0.58 11.65 -11.89
C TYR A 172 -0.81 11.96 -11.37
N ASP A 173 -1.10 11.51 -10.15
CA ASP A 173 -2.30 11.96 -9.48
C ASP A 173 -1.96 13.29 -8.80
N GLU A 174 -2.38 14.42 -9.39
CA GLU A 174 -2.33 15.74 -8.72
C GLU A 174 -3.10 15.72 -7.40
N ARG A 175 -3.98 14.74 -7.22
CA ARG A 175 -4.64 14.42 -5.97
C ARG A 175 -4.01 13.15 -5.42
N GLU A 176 -2.76 13.22 -4.97
CA GLU A 176 -2.36 12.30 -3.90
C GLU A 176 -3.46 12.41 -2.83
N LEU A 177 -4.22 11.33 -2.61
CA LEU A 177 -5.16 11.25 -1.50
C LEU A 177 -4.35 11.60 -0.26
N SER A 178 -4.49 12.80 0.27
CA SER A 178 -3.85 13.13 1.54
C SER A 178 -4.55 12.33 2.64
N ILE A 179 -3.85 12.11 3.74
CA ILE A 179 -4.36 11.31 4.85
C ILE A 179 -5.51 12.05 5.52
N ILE A 180 -5.39 13.38 5.62
CA ILE A 180 -6.35 14.23 6.33
C ILE A 180 -6.65 15.59 5.69
N SER A 181 -6.06 15.99 4.56
CA SER A 181 -6.20 17.36 4.04
C SER A 181 -7.64 17.81 3.84
N ASP A 182 -8.53 16.89 3.49
CA ASP A 182 -9.94 17.16 3.29
C ASP A 182 -10.75 17.28 4.59
N LEU A 183 -10.10 17.04 5.74
CA LEU A 183 -10.69 17.07 7.07
C LEU A 183 -10.29 18.30 7.90
N ILE A 184 -9.34 19.10 7.41
CA ILE A 184 -8.72 20.21 8.16
C ILE A 184 -8.51 21.43 7.26
N ASN A 185 -8.35 22.60 7.88
CA ASN A 185 -8.01 23.85 7.19
C ASN A 185 -6.74 24.47 7.79
N PRO A 186 -6.06 25.39 7.07
CA PRO A 186 -4.95 26.16 7.62
C PRO A 186 -5.28 26.79 8.98
N GLY A 187 -4.37 26.64 9.94
CA GLY A 187 -4.51 27.12 11.30
C GLY A 187 -5.37 26.25 12.23
N ASP A 188 -5.93 25.15 11.76
CA ASP A 188 -6.67 24.21 12.62
C ASP A 188 -5.77 23.51 13.63
N PHE A 189 -6.34 23.22 14.81
CA PHE A 189 -5.66 22.45 15.84
C PHE A 189 -6.05 20.98 15.70
N VAL A 190 -5.07 20.12 15.44
CA VAL A 190 -5.24 18.67 15.35
C VAL A 190 -4.51 18.03 16.52
N VAL A 191 -5.25 17.34 17.39
CA VAL A 191 -4.67 16.66 18.56
C VAL A 191 -4.42 15.19 18.21
N LEU A 192 -3.17 14.76 18.34
CA LEU A 192 -2.72 13.39 18.10
C LEU A 192 -2.38 12.75 19.44
N VAL A 193 -3.17 11.76 19.84
CA VAL A 193 -2.94 10.99 21.06
C VAL A 193 -2.11 9.76 20.76
N VAL A 194 -0.87 9.78 21.23
CA VAL A 194 0.17 8.80 20.94
C VAL A 194 0.61 8.12 22.24
N PRO A 195 0.12 6.90 22.54
CA PRO A 195 0.58 6.15 23.70
C PRO A 195 2.05 5.72 23.52
N ILE A 196 2.71 5.36 24.62
CA ILE A 196 4.06 4.78 24.55
C ILE A 196 3.97 3.43 23.85
N ASP A 197 4.35 3.40 22.57
CA ASP A 197 4.36 2.17 21.79
C ASP A 197 5.64 1.37 22.07
N LYS A 198 5.50 0.22 22.72
CA LYS A 198 6.61 -0.74 22.94
C LYS A 198 7.13 -1.33 21.63
N ALA A 199 6.37 -1.22 20.53
CA ALA A 199 6.78 -1.68 19.20
C ALA A 199 7.64 -0.65 18.45
N ALA A 200 7.63 0.62 18.87
CA ALA A 200 8.49 1.63 18.27
C ALA A 200 9.94 1.50 18.81
N PRO A 201 10.96 1.60 17.94
CA PRO A 201 12.34 1.72 18.40
C PRO A 201 12.49 2.90 19.37
N LYS A 202 13.33 2.72 20.39
CA LYS A 202 13.57 3.75 21.41
C LYS A 202 13.91 5.08 20.74
N GLY A 203 13.15 6.14 21.07
CA GLY A 203 13.34 7.48 20.53
C GLY A 203 12.71 7.75 19.15
N ARG A 204 11.76 6.92 18.69
CA ARG A 204 11.04 7.14 17.42
C ARG A 204 9.53 6.99 17.57
N LEU A 205 8.78 7.75 16.79
CA LEU A 205 7.35 7.54 16.56
C LEU A 205 7.13 6.43 15.54
N ILE A 206 5.99 5.74 15.57
CA ILE A 206 5.64 4.80 14.49
C ILE A 206 5.29 5.54 13.21
N LEU A 207 5.42 4.86 12.07
CA LEU A 207 5.26 5.47 10.76
C LEU A 207 3.90 6.20 10.57
N PRO A 208 2.74 5.63 10.95
CA PRO A 208 1.46 6.32 10.82
C PRO A 208 1.41 7.67 11.56
N GLN A 209 2.02 7.75 12.74
CA GLN A 209 2.05 8.99 13.53
C GLN A 209 2.91 10.05 12.84
N GLN A 210 4.09 9.67 12.34
CA GLN A 210 4.97 10.57 11.60
C GLN A 210 4.29 11.13 10.34
N GLN A 211 3.60 10.27 9.59
CA GLN A 211 2.94 10.65 8.35
C GLN A 211 1.77 11.61 8.60
N VAL A 212 0.93 11.35 9.62
CA VAL A 212 -0.17 12.27 9.96
C VAL A 212 0.37 13.61 10.47
N ILE A 213 1.39 13.64 11.33
CA ILE A 213 1.99 14.90 11.78
C ILE A 213 2.48 15.73 10.60
N ARG A 214 3.17 15.08 9.65
CA ARG A 214 3.67 15.73 8.45
C ARG A 214 2.53 16.31 7.60
N ASP A 215 1.50 15.51 7.36
CA ASP A 215 0.34 15.91 6.54
C ASP A 215 -0.47 17.05 7.20
N VAL A 216 -0.58 17.08 8.55
CA VAL A 216 -1.14 18.24 9.27
C VAL A 216 -0.34 19.51 8.96
N ILE A 217 0.99 19.46 9.06
CA ILE A 217 1.87 20.61 8.87
C ILE A 217 1.91 21.06 7.40
N GLU A 218 1.87 20.13 6.45
CA GLU A 218 1.82 20.41 5.01
C GLU A 218 0.50 21.11 4.59
N ASN A 219 -0.56 21.00 5.40
CA ASN A 219 -1.83 21.72 5.23
C ASN A 219 -1.91 23.01 6.06
N ASP A 220 -0.77 23.56 6.50
CA ASP A 220 -0.66 24.77 7.33
C ASP A 220 -1.46 24.70 8.65
N ALA A 221 -1.74 23.50 9.15
CA ALA A 221 -2.41 23.26 10.43
C ALA A 221 -1.40 22.94 11.54
N ILE A 222 -1.88 22.88 12.78
CA ILE A 222 -1.06 22.75 13.99
C ILE A 222 -1.26 21.37 14.60
N ALA A 223 -0.21 20.55 14.53
CA ALA A 223 -0.17 19.23 15.16
C ALA A 223 0.20 19.35 16.65
N ILE A 224 -0.72 18.93 17.52
CA ILE A 224 -0.51 18.87 18.98
C ILE A 224 -0.41 17.40 19.37
N VAL A 225 0.76 16.96 19.80
CA VAL A 225 0.99 15.55 20.18
C VAL A 225 0.94 15.42 21.69
N THR A 226 0.10 14.51 22.20
CA THR A 226 -0.05 14.24 23.62
C THR A 226 -0.20 12.74 23.88
N LYS A 227 -0.10 12.34 25.15
CA LYS A 227 -0.36 10.97 25.61
C LYS A 227 -1.79 10.84 26.14
N GLU A 228 -2.25 9.61 26.30
CA GLU A 228 -3.63 9.30 26.66
C GLU A 228 -4.03 9.78 28.06
N TYR A 229 -3.08 9.94 28.99
CA TYR A 229 -3.37 10.41 30.36
C TYR A 229 -3.33 11.93 30.49
N GLU A 230 -2.57 12.59 29.62
CA GLU A 230 -2.39 14.04 29.56
C GLU A 230 -3.40 14.71 28.60
N LEU A 231 -4.23 13.94 27.90
CA LEU A 231 -5.17 14.45 26.92
C LEU A 231 -6.12 15.50 27.49
N LYS A 232 -6.72 15.23 28.66
CA LYS A 232 -7.69 16.14 29.26
C LYS A 232 -7.04 17.50 29.58
N GLU A 233 -5.89 17.47 30.24
CA GLU A 233 -5.10 18.67 30.53
C GLU A 233 -4.65 19.37 29.25
N THR A 234 -4.29 18.61 28.22
CA THR A 234 -3.95 19.17 26.90
C THR A 234 -5.13 19.97 26.35
N ILE A 235 -6.33 19.39 26.28
CA ILE A 235 -7.53 20.08 25.75
C ILE A 235 -7.86 21.33 26.58
N GLU A 236 -7.81 21.23 27.92
CA GLU A 236 -8.14 22.32 28.84
C GLU A 236 -7.17 23.51 28.71
N ASN A 237 -5.91 23.27 28.36
CA ASN A 237 -4.90 24.31 28.19
C ASN A 237 -4.85 24.92 26.77
N LEU A 238 -5.65 24.43 25.83
CA LEU A 238 -5.72 25.02 24.49
C LEU A 238 -6.66 26.24 24.49
N ASN A 239 -6.15 27.37 23.99
CA ASN A 239 -6.94 28.58 23.77
C ASN A 239 -7.90 28.48 22.58
N LYS A 240 -7.73 27.47 21.73
CA LYS A 240 -8.58 27.15 20.57
C LYS A 240 -8.98 25.68 20.66
N LYS A 241 -10.28 25.42 20.49
CA LYS A 241 -10.82 24.06 20.45
C LYS A 241 -10.22 23.29 19.26
N PRO A 242 -9.75 22.03 19.45
CA PRO A 242 -9.32 21.17 18.35
C PRO A 242 -10.42 20.92 17.32
N THR A 243 -10.07 20.96 16.04
CA THR A 243 -10.95 20.59 14.93
C THR A 243 -11.10 19.06 14.82
N LEU A 244 -10.04 18.34 15.17
CA LEU A 244 -9.99 16.88 15.06
C LEU A 244 -9.08 16.30 16.13
N LEU A 245 -9.49 15.17 16.70
CA LEU A 245 -8.66 14.31 17.51
C LEU A 245 -8.40 12.97 16.81
N ILE A 246 -7.13 12.56 16.77
CA ILE A 246 -6.67 11.31 16.17
C ILE A 246 -5.97 10.50 17.25
N THR A 247 -6.33 9.23 17.42
CA THR A 247 -5.73 8.38 18.46
C THR A 247 -5.30 7.01 17.95
N ASP A 248 -4.41 6.35 18.69
CA ASP A 248 -4.14 4.93 18.50
C ASP A 248 -5.37 4.10 18.90
N SER A 249 -5.68 3.07 18.10
CA SER A 249 -6.83 2.20 18.36
C SER A 249 -6.75 1.48 19.71
N GLN A 250 -5.56 1.33 20.32
CA GLN A 250 -5.42 0.77 21.67
C GLN A 250 -5.90 1.73 22.77
N ALA A 251 -5.77 3.04 22.57
CA ALA A 251 -6.18 4.06 23.53
C ALA A 251 -7.62 4.56 23.31
N PHE A 252 -8.31 4.02 22.29
CA PHE A 252 -9.53 4.58 21.73
C PHE A 252 -10.66 4.78 22.75
N LEU A 253 -10.87 3.80 23.65
CA LEU A 253 -11.90 3.87 24.69
C LEU A 253 -11.65 5.00 25.70
N LYS A 254 -10.43 5.11 26.23
CA LYS A 254 -10.04 6.14 27.19
C LYS A 254 -10.12 7.52 26.56
N VAL A 255 -9.57 7.64 25.36
CA VAL A 255 -9.54 8.90 24.62
C VAL A 255 -10.95 9.35 24.27
N SER A 256 -11.83 8.45 23.82
CA SER A 256 -13.23 8.79 23.55
C SER A 256 -13.96 9.30 24.81
N ALA A 257 -13.68 8.73 25.98
CA ALA A 257 -14.27 9.17 27.24
C ALA A 257 -13.80 10.57 27.66
N ASP A 258 -12.53 10.89 27.43
CA ASP A 258 -11.95 12.20 27.78
C ASP A 258 -12.22 13.28 26.73
N THR A 259 -12.56 12.90 25.50
CA THR A 259 -12.78 13.85 24.40
C THR A 259 -14.23 14.38 24.41
N PRO A 260 -14.46 15.70 24.54
CA PRO A 260 -15.77 16.32 24.39
C PRO A 260 -16.53 15.83 23.15
N LYS A 261 -17.84 15.55 23.29
CA LYS A 261 -18.65 14.89 22.23
C LYS A 261 -18.74 15.69 20.93
N ASP A 262 -18.56 17.00 21.01
CA ASP A 262 -18.58 17.96 19.93
C ASP A 262 -17.22 18.12 19.24
N ILE A 263 -16.18 17.39 19.67
CA ILE A 263 -14.91 17.25 18.94
C ILE A 263 -14.95 15.93 18.15
N PRO A 264 -14.82 16.01 16.80
CA PRO A 264 -14.64 14.83 15.95
C PRO A 264 -13.45 13.99 16.40
N LEU A 265 -13.63 12.68 16.40
CA LEU A 265 -12.66 11.72 16.89
C LEU A 265 -12.51 10.59 15.87
N THR A 266 -11.27 10.28 15.49
CA THR A 266 -10.97 9.08 14.68
C THR A 266 -9.66 8.45 15.13
N SER A 267 -9.20 7.40 14.42
CA SER A 267 -7.93 6.73 14.71
C SER A 267 -6.98 6.73 13.53
N PHE A 268 -5.67 6.61 13.81
CA PHE A 268 -4.65 6.40 12.77
C PHE A 268 -5.01 5.22 11.85
N SER A 269 -5.52 4.13 12.42
CA SER A 269 -5.87 2.94 11.63
C SER A 269 -7.03 3.19 10.67
N ILE A 270 -8.05 3.96 11.08
CA ILE A 270 -9.19 4.31 10.21
C ILE A 270 -8.76 5.28 9.11
N LEU A 271 -7.94 6.28 9.44
CA LEU A 271 -7.35 7.19 8.44
C LEU A 271 -6.53 6.43 7.40
N PHE A 272 -5.71 5.45 7.82
CA PHE A 272 -4.94 4.63 6.88
C PHE A 272 -5.81 3.65 6.09
N ALA A 273 -6.91 3.14 6.67
CA ALA A 273 -7.89 2.35 5.94
C ALA A 273 -8.51 3.14 4.78
N ARG A 274 -8.76 4.44 5.00
CA ARG A 274 -9.21 5.38 3.98
C ARG A 274 -8.12 5.75 2.97
N TYR A 275 -6.95 6.17 3.46
CA TYR A 275 -5.83 6.65 2.65
C TYR A 275 -5.27 5.56 1.72
N LYS A 276 -5.07 4.34 2.23
CA LYS A 276 -4.46 3.23 1.46
C LYS A 276 -5.47 2.24 0.92
N GLY A 277 -6.66 2.16 1.50
CA GLY A 277 -7.65 1.16 1.17
C GLY A 277 -8.96 1.76 0.67
N ASP A 278 -10.03 1.03 0.97
CA ASP A 278 -11.41 1.33 0.67
C ASP A 278 -12.18 1.25 2.00
N LEU A 279 -12.34 2.42 2.64
CA LEU A 279 -12.99 2.51 3.94
C LEU A 279 -14.44 2.03 3.87
N ASP A 280 -15.13 2.26 2.75
CA ASP A 280 -16.52 1.90 2.53
C ASP A 280 -16.68 0.38 2.47
N GLU A 281 -15.85 -0.30 1.67
CA GLU A 281 -15.84 -1.76 1.58
C GLU A 281 -15.49 -2.40 2.93
N MET A 282 -14.50 -1.85 3.63
CA MET A 282 -14.14 -2.34 4.97
C MET A 282 -15.23 -2.10 6.02
N THR A 283 -16.01 -1.03 5.86
CA THR A 283 -17.17 -0.75 6.72
C THR A 283 -18.30 -1.73 6.43
N ARG A 284 -18.57 -2.07 5.16
CA ARG A 284 -19.52 -3.15 4.80
C ARG A 284 -19.12 -4.49 5.41
N GLY A 285 -17.80 -4.76 5.44
CA GLY A 285 -17.25 -5.99 6.00
C GLY A 285 -17.60 -6.22 7.47
N LEU A 286 -17.91 -5.17 8.24
CA LEU A 286 -18.26 -5.29 9.66
C LEU A 286 -19.52 -6.14 9.89
N LYS A 287 -20.47 -6.14 8.95
CA LYS A 287 -21.67 -7.00 8.98
C LYS A 287 -21.35 -8.49 9.08
N ALA A 288 -20.16 -8.90 8.63
CA ALA A 288 -19.75 -10.29 8.71
C ALA A 288 -19.57 -10.75 10.16
N LEU A 289 -19.21 -9.85 11.09
CA LEU A 289 -19.03 -10.17 12.50
C LEU A 289 -20.32 -10.72 13.13
N GLU A 290 -21.47 -10.18 12.75
CA GLU A 290 -22.80 -10.60 13.23
C GLU A 290 -23.23 -11.97 12.69
N ARG A 291 -22.58 -12.44 11.61
CA ARG A 291 -22.91 -13.71 10.93
C ARG A 291 -21.97 -14.85 11.31
N LEU A 292 -20.87 -14.56 12.01
CA LEU A 292 -19.90 -15.55 12.43
C LEU A 292 -20.52 -16.54 13.42
N LYS A 293 -20.15 -17.81 13.28
CA LYS A 293 -20.59 -18.91 14.15
C LYS A 293 -19.40 -19.67 14.71
N PRO A 294 -19.57 -20.36 15.85
CA PRO A 294 -18.52 -21.22 16.38
C PRO A 294 -18.03 -22.23 15.32
N GLY A 295 -16.71 -22.37 15.18
CA GLY A 295 -16.07 -23.21 14.18
C GLY A 295 -15.76 -22.53 12.83
N ASP A 296 -16.27 -21.32 12.58
CA ASP A 296 -15.90 -20.53 11.40
C ASP A 296 -14.40 -20.17 11.41
N LYS A 297 -13.87 -19.91 10.21
CA LYS A 297 -12.47 -19.50 10.00
C LYS A 297 -12.36 -18.00 9.73
N VAL A 298 -11.46 -17.34 10.44
CA VAL A 298 -11.12 -15.93 10.25
C VAL A 298 -9.63 -15.82 9.92
N LEU A 299 -9.31 -15.02 8.90
CA LEU A 299 -7.91 -14.71 8.55
C LEU A 299 -7.50 -13.39 9.20
N ILE A 300 -6.43 -13.42 9.99
CA ILE A 300 -5.76 -12.21 10.47
C ILE A 300 -4.58 -11.91 9.55
N ALA A 301 -4.61 -10.75 8.88
CA ALA A 301 -3.65 -10.41 7.84
C ALA A 301 -2.87 -9.12 8.13
N GLU A 302 -1.56 -9.18 7.97
CA GLU A 302 -0.65 -8.07 8.23
C GLU A 302 0.26 -7.79 7.03
N GLY A 303 0.39 -6.52 6.66
CA GLY A 303 1.25 -6.08 5.55
C GLY A 303 2.75 -6.04 5.85
N CYS A 304 3.19 -6.51 7.02
CA CYS A 304 4.58 -6.48 7.46
C CYS A 304 4.98 -7.79 8.14
N THR A 305 6.27 -8.11 8.09
CA THR A 305 6.87 -9.37 8.58
C THR A 305 7.62 -9.21 9.89
N HIS A 306 7.20 -8.28 10.76
CA HIS A 306 7.90 -8.00 12.01
C HIS A 306 7.60 -9.03 13.10
N HIS A 307 8.49 -9.12 14.10
CA HIS A 307 8.37 -10.06 15.20
C HIS A 307 7.21 -9.66 16.12
N ARG A 308 6.17 -10.51 16.19
CA ARG A 308 4.96 -10.26 16.98
C ARG A 308 5.27 -10.29 18.48
N GLN A 309 4.84 -9.26 19.21
CA GLN A 309 5.02 -9.16 20.65
C GLN A 309 3.96 -10.00 21.41
N SER A 310 4.18 -10.25 22.70
CA SER A 310 3.29 -11.10 23.53
C SER A 310 1.90 -10.50 23.80
N ASP A 311 1.72 -9.18 23.64
CA ASP A 311 0.43 -8.47 23.76
C ASP A 311 -0.04 -7.88 22.41
N ASP A 312 0.31 -8.56 21.32
CA ASP A 312 0.01 -8.12 19.95
C ASP A 312 -1.52 -8.05 19.68
N ILE A 313 -1.95 -6.94 19.09
CA ILE A 313 -3.34 -6.69 18.71
C ILE A 313 -3.86 -7.81 17.80
N GLY A 314 -3.08 -8.16 16.78
CA GLY A 314 -3.48 -9.13 15.75
C GLY A 314 -3.57 -10.55 16.29
N LYS A 315 -2.64 -10.95 17.17
CA LYS A 315 -2.54 -12.31 17.69
C LYS A 315 -3.40 -12.58 18.93
N VAL A 316 -3.66 -11.55 19.74
CA VAL A 316 -4.28 -11.72 21.07
C VAL A 316 -5.60 -10.97 21.18
N LYS A 317 -5.58 -9.64 21.00
CA LYS A 317 -6.74 -8.79 21.33
C LYS A 317 -7.90 -8.99 20.36
N ILE A 318 -7.62 -8.94 19.05
CA ILE A 318 -8.64 -9.15 18.00
C ILE A 318 -9.27 -10.54 18.09
N PRO A 319 -8.50 -11.66 18.13
CA PRO A 319 -9.09 -12.98 18.28
C PRO A 319 -9.96 -13.11 19.54
N ARG A 320 -9.54 -12.52 20.67
CA ARG A 320 -10.34 -12.51 21.90
C ARG A 320 -11.67 -11.77 21.71
N TRP A 321 -11.67 -10.58 21.13
CA TRP A 321 -12.88 -9.80 20.90
C TRP A 321 -13.85 -10.50 19.93
N ILE A 322 -13.34 -11.12 18.87
CA ILE A 322 -14.17 -11.89 17.93
C ILE A 322 -14.84 -13.07 18.64
N ARG A 323 -14.10 -13.84 19.46
CA ARG A 323 -14.69 -14.94 20.26
C ARG A 323 -15.77 -14.43 21.22
N GLN A 324 -15.58 -13.25 21.82
CA GLN A 324 -16.58 -12.64 22.70
C GLN A 324 -17.86 -12.25 21.95
N ILE A 325 -17.76 -11.69 20.74
CA ILE A 325 -18.92 -11.39 19.89
C ILE A 325 -19.67 -12.68 19.51
N VAL A 326 -18.94 -13.71 19.11
CA VAL A 326 -19.53 -14.97 18.63
C VAL A 326 -20.13 -15.82 19.76
N GLY A 327 -19.62 -15.67 21.00
CA GLY A 327 -20.04 -16.52 22.12
C GLY A 327 -19.54 -17.96 22.00
N GLY A 328 -18.46 -18.21 21.26
CA GLY A 328 -17.88 -19.54 21.06
C GLY A 328 -16.51 -19.49 20.37
N ASP A 329 -15.92 -20.65 20.13
CA ASP A 329 -14.58 -20.72 19.56
C ASP A 329 -14.56 -20.48 18.04
N ILE A 330 -13.52 -19.80 17.58
CA ILE A 330 -13.29 -19.42 16.18
C ILE A 330 -11.88 -19.87 15.80
N GLN A 331 -11.74 -20.39 14.58
CA GLN A 331 -10.46 -20.79 14.03
C GLN A 331 -9.77 -19.58 13.40
N PHE A 332 -8.53 -19.31 13.79
CA PHE A 332 -7.75 -18.18 13.27
C PHE A 332 -6.53 -18.68 12.49
N ASP A 333 -6.46 -18.29 11.22
CA ASP A 333 -5.22 -18.38 10.44
C ASP A 333 -4.55 -17.00 10.38
N TYR A 334 -3.25 -16.98 10.15
CA TYR A 334 -2.46 -15.76 10.11
C TYR A 334 -1.69 -15.64 8.79
N ALA A 335 -1.74 -14.46 8.19
CA ALA A 335 -0.90 -14.09 7.06
C ALA A 335 -0.08 -12.84 7.40
N SER A 336 1.18 -12.83 7.01
CA SER A 336 2.08 -11.68 7.20
C SER A 336 2.93 -11.48 5.96
N GLY A 337 3.19 -10.23 5.59
CA GLY A 337 4.00 -9.88 4.43
C GLY A 337 3.13 -9.48 3.24
N MET A 338 3.58 -9.84 2.04
CA MET A 338 3.09 -9.26 0.76
C MET A 338 1.95 -10.04 0.11
N THR A 339 1.53 -11.18 0.66
CA THR A 339 0.57 -12.08 0.02
C THR A 339 -0.53 -12.57 0.95
N PHE A 340 -1.66 -12.90 0.35
CA PHE A 340 -2.70 -13.71 0.97
C PHE A 340 -2.48 -15.20 0.69
N PRO A 341 -3.04 -16.09 1.53
CA PRO A 341 -3.06 -17.52 1.23
C PRO A 341 -3.93 -17.81 0.00
N ASP A 342 -3.56 -18.84 -0.78
CA ASP A 342 -4.17 -19.12 -2.09
C ASP A 342 -5.68 -19.43 -2.00
N ASN A 343 -6.14 -20.10 -0.94
CA ASN A 343 -7.55 -20.43 -0.71
C ASN A 343 -8.20 -19.46 0.30
N LEU A 344 -8.62 -18.29 -0.17
CA LEU A 344 -9.33 -17.31 0.66
C LEU A 344 -10.78 -17.71 0.97
N GLU A 345 -11.45 -18.45 0.08
CA GLU A 345 -12.89 -18.77 0.16
C GLU A 345 -13.25 -19.60 1.40
N LYS A 346 -12.26 -20.25 2.04
CA LYS A 346 -12.45 -20.96 3.31
C LYS A 346 -12.71 -20.02 4.50
N TYR A 347 -12.40 -18.73 4.38
CA TYR A 347 -12.58 -17.75 5.46
C TYR A 347 -13.94 -17.06 5.36
N LYS A 348 -14.54 -16.78 6.52
CA LYS A 348 -15.78 -15.98 6.64
C LYS A 348 -15.51 -14.49 6.80
N LEU A 349 -14.29 -14.14 7.22
CA LEU A 349 -13.87 -12.78 7.45
C LEU A 349 -12.34 -12.69 7.34
N ILE A 350 -11.86 -11.61 6.72
CA ILE A 350 -10.47 -11.18 6.78
C ILE A 350 -10.41 -9.94 7.67
N VAL A 351 -9.55 -9.97 8.69
CA VAL A 351 -9.23 -8.80 9.50
C VAL A 351 -7.83 -8.36 9.12
N HIS A 352 -7.72 -7.21 8.47
CA HIS A 352 -6.47 -6.69 7.94
C HIS A 352 -5.96 -5.49 8.75
N CYS A 353 -4.65 -5.42 8.97
CA CYS A 353 -4.03 -4.25 9.61
C CYS A 353 -4.14 -2.98 8.72
N GLY A 354 -3.68 -1.82 9.23
CA GLY A 354 -3.65 -0.56 8.48
C GLY A 354 -2.72 -0.52 7.26
N GLY A 355 -1.96 -1.59 6.98
CA GLY A 355 -1.14 -1.68 5.77
C GLY A 355 -0.06 -0.60 5.68
N CYS A 356 0.50 -0.13 6.81
CA CYS A 356 1.46 0.98 6.82
C CYS A 356 2.68 0.74 5.91
N MET A 357 3.13 -0.51 5.76
CA MET A 357 4.22 -0.93 4.88
C MET A 357 3.80 -1.23 3.43
N LEU A 358 2.51 -1.28 3.13
CA LEU A 358 1.98 -1.57 1.79
C LEU A 358 1.73 -0.27 1.03
N ASN A 359 1.97 -0.25 -0.27
CA ASN A 359 1.47 0.86 -1.10
C ASN A 359 -0.04 0.73 -1.34
N ARG A 360 -0.66 1.83 -1.80
CA ARG A 360 -2.11 1.88 -2.04
C ARG A 360 -2.54 0.81 -3.03
N ARG A 361 -1.77 0.59 -4.11
CA ARG A 361 -2.11 -0.41 -5.13
C ARG A 361 -2.17 -1.82 -4.54
N GLU A 362 -1.19 -2.21 -3.73
CA GLU A 362 -1.18 -3.51 -3.08
C GLU A 362 -2.35 -3.69 -2.13
N MET A 363 -2.68 -2.66 -1.34
CA MET A 363 -3.81 -2.71 -0.41
C MET A 363 -5.15 -2.80 -1.15
N MET A 364 -5.33 -2.02 -2.23
CA MET A 364 -6.51 -2.09 -3.08
C MET A 364 -6.63 -3.44 -3.80
N TYR A 365 -5.52 -4.02 -4.26
CA TYR A 365 -5.50 -5.39 -4.80
C TYR A 365 -6.01 -6.40 -3.78
N ARG A 366 -5.54 -6.34 -2.53
CA ARG A 366 -6.01 -7.24 -1.45
C ARG A 366 -7.51 -7.13 -1.22
N ILE A 367 -8.03 -5.91 -1.12
CA ILE A 367 -9.47 -5.67 -0.94
C ILE A 367 -10.26 -6.23 -2.14
N SER A 368 -9.79 -5.97 -3.36
CA SER A 368 -10.44 -6.41 -4.59
C SER A 368 -10.41 -7.93 -4.74
N TYR A 369 -9.31 -8.57 -4.35
CA TYR A 369 -9.17 -10.02 -4.36
C TYR A 369 -10.10 -10.68 -3.34
N ALA A 370 -10.16 -10.16 -2.11
CA ALA A 370 -11.11 -10.61 -1.10
C ALA A 370 -12.57 -10.47 -1.58
N LYS A 371 -12.91 -9.31 -2.14
CA LYS A 371 -14.23 -9.01 -2.72
C LYS A 371 -14.58 -9.95 -3.87
N GLY A 372 -13.65 -10.19 -4.81
CA GLY A 372 -13.83 -11.12 -5.91
C GLY A 372 -14.03 -12.57 -5.46
N LYS A 373 -13.52 -12.92 -4.27
CA LYS A 373 -13.75 -14.21 -3.60
C LYS A 373 -14.97 -14.23 -2.69
N ASN A 374 -15.77 -13.15 -2.65
CA ASN A 374 -16.91 -12.97 -1.75
C ASN A 374 -16.54 -13.15 -0.27
N VAL A 375 -15.32 -12.78 0.11
CA VAL A 375 -14.85 -12.82 1.50
C VAL A 375 -14.83 -11.40 2.05
N PRO A 376 -15.66 -11.08 3.07
CA PRO A 376 -15.65 -9.78 3.72
C PRO A 376 -14.27 -9.46 4.31
N ILE A 377 -13.85 -8.21 4.17
CA ILE A 377 -12.59 -7.69 4.73
C ILE A 377 -12.89 -6.50 5.64
N VAL A 378 -12.24 -6.42 6.79
CA VAL A 378 -12.34 -5.30 7.74
C VAL A 378 -10.96 -4.83 8.19
N ASN A 379 -10.85 -3.56 8.59
CA ASN A 379 -9.63 -3.02 9.18
C ASN A 379 -9.60 -3.20 10.70
N TYR A 380 -8.40 -3.34 11.29
CA TYR A 380 -8.19 -3.40 12.75
C TYR A 380 -8.91 -2.24 13.47
N GLY A 381 -8.70 -1.00 13.04
CA GLY A 381 -9.29 0.18 13.65
C GLY A 381 -10.82 0.19 13.62
N LEU A 382 -11.42 -0.20 12.49
CA LEU A 382 -12.87 -0.33 12.36
C LEU A 382 -13.43 -1.41 13.29
N LEU A 383 -12.80 -2.59 13.33
CA LEU A 383 -13.22 -3.68 14.22
C LEU A 383 -13.11 -3.26 15.69
N ILE A 384 -12.00 -2.63 16.07
CA ILE A 384 -11.79 -2.16 17.44
C ILE A 384 -12.84 -1.12 17.83
N ALA A 385 -13.10 -0.14 16.95
CA ALA A 385 -14.12 0.87 17.19
C ALA A 385 -15.53 0.27 17.31
N TYR A 386 -15.83 -0.76 16.51
CA TYR A 386 -17.09 -1.49 16.55
C TYR A 386 -17.27 -2.22 17.89
N VAL A 387 -16.28 -3.03 18.28
CA VAL A 387 -16.29 -3.80 19.54
C VAL A 387 -16.41 -2.87 20.76
N GLN A 388 -15.79 -1.70 20.72
CA GLN A 388 -15.81 -0.75 21.83
C GLN A 388 -17.03 0.18 21.82
N GLY A 389 -17.94 0.07 20.85
CA GLY A 389 -19.14 0.90 20.75
C GLY A 389 -18.87 2.36 20.37
N ILE A 390 -17.72 2.66 19.78
CA ILE A 390 -17.28 4.03 19.42
C ILE A 390 -17.37 4.27 17.91
N LEU A 391 -17.61 3.22 17.11
CA LEU A 391 -17.60 3.31 15.66
C LEU A 391 -18.44 4.45 15.07
N PRO A 392 -19.70 4.73 15.50
CA PRO A 392 -20.49 5.83 14.94
C PRO A 392 -19.79 7.19 15.02
N ARG A 393 -19.07 7.42 16.13
CA ARG A 393 -18.25 8.63 16.34
C ARG A 393 -16.96 8.56 15.52
N ALA A 394 -16.30 7.40 15.52
CA ALA A 394 -15.02 7.18 14.84
C ALA A 394 -15.05 7.43 13.33
N ILE A 395 -16.22 7.23 12.70
CA ILE A 395 -16.45 7.43 11.27
C ILE A 395 -17.37 8.60 10.95
N GLU A 396 -17.72 9.43 11.94
CA GLU A 396 -18.70 10.51 11.78
C GLU A 396 -18.33 11.46 10.63
N MET A 397 -17.03 11.73 10.49
CA MET A 397 -16.46 12.60 9.48
C MET A 397 -16.28 11.96 8.10
N PHE A 398 -16.67 10.70 7.92
CA PHE A 398 -16.63 9.99 6.64
C PHE A 398 -18.07 9.67 6.20
N PRO A 399 -18.74 10.56 5.44
CA PRO A 399 -20.17 10.46 5.16
C PRO A 399 -20.58 9.11 4.53
N SER A 400 -19.79 8.59 3.58
CA SER A 400 -20.06 7.32 2.91
C SER A 400 -19.99 6.13 3.87
N ALA A 401 -18.92 6.02 4.66
CA ALA A 401 -18.76 4.97 5.66
C ALA A 401 -19.88 5.06 6.72
N ARG A 402 -20.22 6.27 7.17
CA ARG A 402 -21.32 6.49 8.11
C ARG A 402 -22.66 6.01 7.56
N LEU A 403 -22.97 6.32 6.29
CA LEU A 403 -24.20 5.87 5.63
C LEU A 403 -24.25 4.34 5.54
N ILE A 404 -23.17 3.72 5.06
CA ILE A 404 -23.05 2.25 4.96
C ILE A 404 -23.26 1.57 6.32
N TYR A 405 -22.69 2.14 7.38
CA TYR A 405 -22.86 1.60 8.72
C TYR A 405 -24.33 1.67 9.17
N LYS A 406 -25.01 2.80 8.95
CA LYS A 406 -26.44 2.98 9.30
C LYS A 406 -27.36 2.03 8.53
N GLU A 407 -27.20 1.94 7.21
CA GLU A 407 -27.92 0.96 6.37
C GLU A 407 -27.69 -0.47 6.85
N GLY A 408 -26.57 -0.72 7.53
CA GLY A 408 -26.27 -1.99 8.14
C GLY A 408 -26.96 -2.31 9.44
N GLN A 409 -27.37 -1.29 10.18
CA GLN A 409 -28.13 -1.44 11.42
C GLN A 409 -29.65 -1.50 11.18
N GLY A 410 -30.09 -1.31 9.92
CA GLY A 410 -31.51 -1.26 9.57
C GLY A 410 -32.19 0.08 9.90
N GLU A 411 -31.40 1.15 10.04
CA GLU A 411 -31.84 2.54 10.27
C GLU A 411 -32.03 3.35 8.98
#